data_AF-A0A9D7IT48-F1
#
_entry.id   AF-A0A9D7IT48-F1
#
_cell.length_a   1.000
_cell.length_b   1.000
_cell.length_c   1.000
_cell.angle_alpha   90.00
_cell.angle_beta   90.00
_cell.angle_gamma   90.00
#
_symmetry.space_group_name_H-M   'P 1'
#
loop_
_entity.id
_entity.type
_entity.pdbx_description
1 polymer ?
#
loop_
_entity_poly.entity_id
_entity_poly.type
_entity_poly.pdbx_seq_one_letter_code
_entity_poly.pdbx_strand_id
1 'polypeptide(L)'
;MKSKYQPFEDLRMRKTYIAYLMTASAIILTICGIGLIFASEEVGNRLFGVTTNYLPISLWGGAMFSFGAMNWIARRSVLGGIYGRAVVAGNQAHFFIGSMILLKAAFNADFPWPTVVLLCLYALHALMFSYLMFWSSGLD
;
A
#
# COMPACT_ATOMS: atom_id res chain seq x y z
N MET A 1 -5.77 -31.39 26.77
CA MET A 1 -4.49 -30.71 27.08
C MET A 1 -4.05 -29.89 25.87
N LYS A 2 -4.37 -28.58 25.81
CA LYS A 2 -3.74 -27.69 24.82
C LYS A 2 -2.36 -27.31 25.36
N SER A 3 -1.32 -27.60 24.58
CA SER A 3 0.08 -27.48 24.94
C SER A 3 0.45 -26.02 25.23
N LYS A 4 1.07 -25.80 26.40
CA LYS A 4 1.52 -24.51 26.94
C LYS A 4 2.71 -23.90 26.17
N TYR A 5 3.16 -24.53 25.09
CA TYR A 5 4.30 -24.13 24.25
C TYR A 5 3.93 -23.37 22.96
N GLN A 6 2.64 -23.10 22.72
CA GLN A 6 2.16 -22.35 21.53
C GLN A 6 2.42 -20.82 21.45
N PRO A 7 2.80 -20.05 22.50
CA PRO A 7 2.83 -18.58 22.36
C PRO A 7 3.99 -18.05 21.50
N PHE A 8 5.12 -18.75 21.42
CA PHE A 8 6.29 -18.28 20.68
C PHE A 8 6.18 -18.49 19.16
N GLU A 9 5.53 -19.57 18.70
CA GLU A 9 5.31 -19.79 17.27
C GLU A 9 4.30 -18.81 16.68
N ASP A 10 3.22 -18.51 17.41
CA ASP A 10 2.23 -17.51 16.99
C ASP A 10 2.88 -16.13 16.83
N LEU A 11 3.71 -15.71 17.79
CA LEU A 11 4.48 -14.46 17.71
C LEU A 11 5.45 -14.42 16.52
N ARG A 12 6.11 -15.54 16.20
CA ARG A 12 7.02 -15.62 15.05
C ARG A 12 6.26 -15.54 13.73
N MET A 13 5.20 -16.33 13.57
CA MET A 13 4.35 -16.32 12.37
C MET A 13 3.71 -14.95 12.14
N ARG A 14 3.29 -14.27 13.22
CA ARG A 14 2.76 -12.90 13.16
C ARG A 14 3.75 -11.90 12.59
N LYS A 15 4.99 -11.94 13.07
CA LYS A 15 6.04 -11.04 12.57
C LYS A 15 6.37 -11.32 11.11
N THR A 16 6.28 -12.58 10.67
CA THR A 16 6.61 -12.98 9.31
C THR A 16 5.62 -12.46 8.27
N TYR A 17 4.31 -12.62 8.45
CA TYR A 17 3.34 -12.16 7.45
C TYR A 17 3.33 -10.63 7.34
N ILE A 18 3.48 -9.93 8.48
CA ILE A 18 3.57 -8.46 8.50
C ILE A 18 4.80 -8.01 7.71
N ALA A 19 5.94 -8.64 7.93
CA ALA A 19 7.16 -8.33 7.18
C ALA A 19 6.99 -8.53 5.68
N TYR A 20 6.31 -9.60 5.25
CA TYR A 20 6.02 -9.83 3.84
C TYR A 20 5.07 -8.78 3.27
N LEU A 21 3.99 -8.43 3.97
CA LEU A 21 3.06 -7.38 3.54
C LEU A 21 3.76 -6.03 3.40
N MET A 22 4.55 -5.62 4.40
CA MET A 22 5.32 -4.38 4.35
C MET A 22 6.34 -4.40 3.21
N THR A 23 7.03 -5.52 3.00
CA THR A 23 8.03 -5.66 1.92
C THR A 23 7.38 -5.58 0.55
N ALA A 24 6.25 -6.27 0.34
CA ALA A 24 5.50 -6.23 -0.91
C ALA A 24 5.00 -4.81 -1.20
N SER A 25 4.39 -4.16 -0.21
CA SER A 25 3.92 -2.78 -0.30
C SER A 25 5.07 -1.82 -0.62
N ALA A 26 6.23 -2.00 0.05
CA ALA A 26 7.42 -1.20 -0.18
C ALA A 26 7.90 -1.28 -1.62
N ILE A 27 8.05 -2.50 -2.14
CA ILE A 27 8.54 -2.74 -3.51
C ILE A 27 7.57 -2.14 -4.53
N ILE A 28 6.28 -2.42 -4.41
CA ILE A 28 5.25 -1.94 -5.34
C ILE A 28 5.23 -0.41 -5.36
N LEU A 29 5.10 0.23 -4.20
CA LEU A 29 5.01 1.68 -4.10
C LEU A 29 6.30 2.39 -4.52
N THR A 30 7.47 1.79 -4.24
CA THR A 30 8.76 2.36 -4.67
C THR A 30 8.91 2.30 -6.18
N ILE A 31 8.61 1.15 -6.81
CA ILE A 31 8.70 1.00 -8.28
C ILE A 31 7.71 1.95 -8.96
N CYS A 32 6.46 1.99 -8.51
CA CYS A 32 5.47 2.92 -9.03
C CYS A 32 5.90 4.38 -8.82
N GLY A 33 6.40 4.72 -7.64
CA GLY A 33 6.87 6.06 -7.31
C GLY A 33 8.02 6.52 -8.20
N ILE A 34 9.05 5.68 -8.39
CA ILE A 34 10.16 5.97 -9.31
C ILE A 34 9.64 6.15 -10.74
N GLY A 35 8.76 5.26 -11.20
CA GLY A 35 8.16 5.38 -12.53
C GLY A 35 7.41 6.69 -12.74
N LEU A 36 6.61 7.11 -11.76
CA LEU A 36 5.86 8.37 -11.83
C LEU A 36 6.74 9.61 -11.70
N ILE A 37 7.88 9.55 -11.00
CA ILE A 37 8.82 10.68 -10.88
C ILE A 37 9.58 10.88 -12.18
N PHE A 38 10.15 9.81 -12.73
CA PHE A 38 11.10 9.89 -13.85
C PHE A 38 10.46 9.72 -15.23
N ALA A 39 9.30 9.06 -15.32
CA ALA A 39 8.56 8.85 -16.57
C ALA A 39 7.14 9.46 -16.48
N SER A 40 7.04 10.63 -15.83
CA SER A 40 5.77 11.33 -15.60
C SER A 40 5.04 11.69 -16.91
N GLU A 41 5.79 12.03 -17.97
CA GLU A 41 5.25 12.37 -19.28
C GLU A 41 4.70 11.13 -19.99
N GLU A 42 5.45 10.04 -20.05
CA GLU A 42 5.05 8.80 -20.70
C GLU A 42 3.85 8.18 -20.01
N VAL A 43 3.86 8.16 -18.67
CA VAL A 43 2.77 7.64 -17.87
C VAL A 43 1.54 8.55 -17.97
N GLY A 44 1.73 9.87 -17.88
CA GLY A 44 0.66 10.87 -18.03
C GLY A 44 -0.08 10.75 -19.35
N ASN A 45 0.67 10.72 -20.45
CA ASN A 45 0.09 10.64 -21.79
C ASN A 45 -0.60 9.29 -22.05
N ARG A 46 0.05 8.18 -21.69
CA ARG A 46 -0.44 6.83 -22.06
C ARG A 46 -1.52 6.28 -21.13
N LEU A 47 -1.43 6.56 -19.83
CA LEU A 47 -2.35 5.98 -18.84
C LEU A 47 -3.44 6.96 -18.40
N PHE A 48 -3.16 8.26 -18.41
CA PHE A 48 -4.09 9.28 -17.88
C PHE A 48 -4.61 10.25 -18.94
N GLY A 49 -4.15 10.17 -20.19
CA GLY A 49 -4.53 11.11 -21.26
C GLY A 49 -4.14 12.56 -20.96
N VAL A 50 -3.21 12.77 -20.03
CA VAL A 50 -2.70 14.09 -19.65
C VAL A 50 -1.67 14.51 -20.67
N THR A 51 -1.97 15.58 -21.43
CA THR A 51 -1.09 16.08 -22.50
C THR A 51 -0.29 17.32 -22.10
N THR A 52 -0.64 17.96 -20.98
CA THR A 52 0.05 19.13 -20.45
C THR A 52 0.08 19.07 -18.92
N ASN A 53 1.11 19.67 -18.31
CA ASN A 53 1.32 19.74 -16.86
C ASN A 53 1.42 18.38 -16.13
N TYR A 54 2.62 17.81 -16.13
CA TYR A 54 2.93 16.53 -15.47
C TYR A 54 3.33 16.66 -14.00
N LEU A 55 3.43 17.88 -13.46
CA LEU A 55 3.86 18.13 -12.08
C LEU A 55 3.03 17.36 -11.03
N PRO A 56 1.68 17.30 -11.11
CA PRO A 56 0.89 16.52 -10.15
C PRO A 56 1.23 15.03 -10.15
N ILE A 57 1.58 14.47 -11.32
CA ILE A 57 1.94 13.06 -11.49
C ILE A 57 3.27 12.79 -10.79
N SER A 58 4.27 13.64 -11.01
CA SER A 58 5.57 13.51 -10.34
C SER A 58 5.46 13.67 -8.82
N LEU A 59 4.63 14.62 -8.34
CA LEU A 59 4.36 14.81 -6.91
C LEU A 59 3.67 13.59 -6.29
N TRP A 60 2.71 13.00 -6.99
CA TRP A 60 2.09 11.75 -6.56
C TRP A 60 3.11 10.61 -6.52
N GLY A 61 4.00 10.52 -7.51
CA GLY A 61 5.14 9.61 -7.51
C GLY A 61 6.04 9.77 -6.29
N GLY A 62 6.37 11.00 -5.92
CA GLY A 62 7.11 11.33 -4.70
C GLY A 62 6.40 10.86 -3.42
N ALA A 63 5.09 11.04 -3.34
CA ALA A 63 4.29 10.54 -2.24
C ALA A 63 4.33 9.00 -2.19
N MET A 64 4.11 8.31 -3.31
CA MET A 64 4.16 6.84 -3.39
C MET A 64 5.54 6.30 -2.99
N PHE A 65 6.62 6.90 -3.49
CA PHE A 65 7.97 6.54 -3.09
C PHE A 65 8.19 6.69 -1.58
N SER A 66 7.69 7.78 -0.98
CA SER A 66 7.80 8.02 0.46
C SER A 66 7.08 6.95 1.29
N PHE A 67 5.88 6.52 0.89
CA PHE A 67 5.21 5.38 1.50
C PHE A 67 5.98 4.07 1.30
N GLY A 68 6.57 3.87 0.12
CA GLY A 68 7.43 2.74 -0.18
C GLY A 68 8.64 2.65 0.76
N ALA A 69 9.34 3.77 0.95
CA ALA A 69 10.47 3.88 1.87
C ALA A 69 10.04 3.66 3.34
N MET A 70 8.91 4.23 3.76
CA MET A 70 8.34 4.03 5.09
C MET A 70 8.06 2.55 5.36
N ASN A 71 7.41 1.86 4.42
CA ASN A 71 7.14 0.42 4.52
C ASN A 71 8.42 -0.40 4.56
N TRP A 72 9.43 -0.04 3.77
CA TRP A 72 10.73 -0.69 3.82
C TRP A 72 11.32 -0.59 5.22
N ILE A 73 11.42 0.61 5.78
CA ILE A 73 11.98 0.84 7.11
C ILE A 73 11.19 0.08 8.19
N ALA A 74 9.86 0.08 8.09
CA ALA A 74 8.98 -0.54 9.09
C ALA A 74 8.88 -2.08 9.00
N ARG A 75 9.33 -2.72 7.91
CA ARG A 75 9.09 -4.15 7.63
C ARG A 75 9.62 -5.15 8.66
N ARG A 76 10.55 -4.74 9.53
CA ARG A 76 11.10 -5.59 10.61
C ARG A 76 10.81 -5.03 12.01
N SER A 77 10.04 -3.96 12.08
CA SER A 77 9.69 -3.28 13.32
C SER A 77 8.45 -3.91 13.95
N VAL A 78 8.29 -3.71 15.25
CA VAL A 78 7.02 -4.00 15.93
C VAL A 78 6.03 -2.90 15.53
N LEU A 79 4.93 -3.27 14.88
CA LEU A 79 3.94 -2.31 14.39
C LEU A 79 2.89 -1.90 15.45
N GLY A 80 3.12 -2.21 16.72
CA GLY A 80 2.28 -1.74 17.83
C GLY A 80 2.57 -0.31 18.29
N GLY A 81 1.85 0.11 19.33
CA GLY A 81 1.97 1.44 19.93
C GLY A 81 1.62 2.58 18.97
N ILE A 82 1.90 3.83 19.36
CA ILE A 82 1.49 5.02 18.58
C ILE A 82 2.21 5.11 17.23
N TYR A 83 3.49 4.72 17.16
CA TYR A 83 4.29 4.82 15.94
C TYR A 83 3.92 3.77 14.90
N GLY A 84 3.81 2.51 15.32
CA GLY A 84 3.43 1.43 14.42
C GLY A 84 2.00 1.58 13.91
N ARG A 85 1.06 1.98 14.79
CA ARG A 85 -0.32 2.30 14.39
C ARG A 85 -0.39 3.46 13.40
N ALA A 86 0.46 4.49 13.52
CA ALA A 86 0.52 5.57 12.54
C ALA A 86 0.97 5.08 11.15
N VAL A 87 1.97 4.19 11.09
CA VAL A 87 2.42 3.59 9.81
C VAL A 87 1.31 2.74 9.18
N VAL A 88 0.62 1.92 9.97
CA VAL A 88 -0.50 1.09 9.50
C VAL A 88 -1.67 1.96 9.02
N ALA A 89 -2.06 2.96 9.80
CA ALA A 89 -3.14 3.87 9.46
C ALA A 89 -2.83 4.71 8.19
N GLY A 90 -1.59 5.16 8.04
CA GLY A 90 -1.16 5.89 6.83
C GLY A 90 -1.28 5.04 5.57
N ASN A 91 -0.79 3.80 5.61
CA ASN A 91 -0.94 2.86 4.49
C ASN A 91 -2.40 2.51 4.23
N GLN A 92 -3.17 2.24 5.28
CA GLN A 92 -4.59 1.98 5.18
C GLN A 92 -5.29 3.13 4.45
N ALA A 93 -5.05 4.37 4.87
CA ALA A 93 -5.66 5.55 4.27
C ALA A 93 -5.26 5.69 2.79
N HIS A 94 -3.97 5.54 2.47
CA HIS A 94 -3.48 5.61 1.09
C HIS A 94 -4.18 4.60 0.18
N PHE A 95 -4.19 3.32 0.58
CA PHE A 95 -4.78 2.25 -0.23
C PHE A 95 -6.30 2.32 -0.26
N PHE A 96 -6.96 2.65 0.84
CA PHE A 96 -8.42 2.75 0.91
C PHE A 96 -8.94 3.91 0.06
N ILE A 97 -8.39 5.12 0.25
CA ILE A 97 -8.80 6.29 -0.53
C ILE A 97 -8.50 6.07 -2.02
N GLY A 98 -7.32 5.53 -2.35
CA GLY A 98 -6.98 5.17 -3.72
C GLY A 98 -7.95 4.15 -4.33
N SER A 99 -8.34 3.12 -3.57
CA SER A 99 -9.34 2.14 -4.01
C SER A 99 -10.69 2.77 -4.30
N MET A 100 -11.15 3.68 -3.44
CA MET A 100 -12.44 4.38 -3.63
C MET A 100 -12.42 5.29 -4.86
N ILE A 101 -11.30 5.98 -5.13
CA ILE A 101 -11.13 6.81 -6.33
C ILE A 101 -11.15 5.93 -7.59
N LEU A 102 -10.41 4.81 -7.59
CA LEU A 102 -10.37 3.88 -8.72
C LEU A 102 -11.72 3.19 -8.95
N LEU A 103 -12.41 2.79 -7.87
CA LEU A 103 -13.75 2.20 -7.95
C LEU A 103 -14.76 3.21 -8.52
N LYS A 104 -14.69 4.47 -8.08
CA LYS A 104 -15.51 5.54 -8.66
C LYS A 104 -15.25 5.71 -10.15
N ALA A 105 -13.98 5.65 -10.58
CA ALA A 105 -13.62 5.73 -11.99
C ALA A 105 -14.17 4.54 -12.80
N ALA A 106 -14.28 3.35 -12.21
CA ALA A 106 -14.83 2.15 -12.84
C ALA A 106 -16.30 2.25 -13.23
N PHE A 107 -17.05 3.17 -12.63
CA PHE A 107 -18.44 3.42 -13.02
C PHE A 107 -18.61 4.31 -14.25
N ASN A 108 -17.52 4.90 -14.76
CA ASN A 108 -17.53 5.61 -16.05
C ASN A 108 -17.21 4.63 -17.18
N ALA A 109 -17.86 4.79 -18.34
CA ALA A 109 -17.99 3.77 -19.40
C ALA A 109 -16.68 3.28 -20.06
N ASP A 110 -15.54 3.90 -19.77
CA ASP A 110 -14.22 3.47 -20.25
C ASP A 110 -13.31 3.18 -19.06
N PHE A 111 -13.24 1.89 -18.66
CA PHE A 111 -12.36 1.43 -17.59
C PHE A 111 -11.28 0.49 -18.15
N PRO A 112 -10.11 1.03 -18.56
CA PRO A 112 -9.03 0.26 -19.15
C PRO A 112 -8.57 -0.89 -18.24
N TRP A 113 -8.14 -2.01 -18.84
CA TRP A 113 -7.66 -3.17 -18.09
C TRP A 113 -6.53 -2.87 -17.09
N PRO A 114 -5.56 -1.96 -17.34
CA PRO A 114 -4.54 -1.64 -16.34
C PRO A 114 -5.14 -0.99 -15.08
N THR A 115 -6.22 -0.21 -15.25
CA THR A 115 -6.93 0.45 -14.15
C THR A 115 -7.68 -0.58 -13.28
N VAL A 116 -8.18 -1.66 -13.88
CA VAL A 116 -8.74 -2.81 -13.13
C VAL A 116 -7.68 -3.47 -12.28
N VAL A 117 -6.50 -3.75 -12.84
CA VAL A 117 -5.39 -4.37 -12.10
C VAL A 117 -4.97 -3.47 -10.93
N LEU A 118 -4.84 -2.16 -11.16
CA LEU A 118 -4.56 -1.20 -10.11
C LEU A 118 -5.63 -1.19 -9.02
N LEU A 119 -6.92 -1.21 -9.39
CA LEU A 119 -8.03 -1.29 -8.44
C LEU A 119 -7.93 -2.53 -7.57
N CYS A 120 -7.71 -3.71 -8.17
CA CYS A 120 -7.58 -4.95 -7.42
C CYS A 120 -6.38 -4.92 -6.46
N LEU A 121 -5.23 -4.39 -6.91
CA LEU A 121 -4.03 -4.26 -6.08
C LEU A 121 -4.25 -3.31 -4.89
N TYR A 122 -4.86 -2.15 -5.15
CA TYR A 122 -5.19 -1.17 -4.12
C TYR A 122 -6.22 -1.73 -3.12
N ALA A 123 -7.27 -2.37 -3.61
CA ALA A 123 -8.32 -2.95 -2.77
C ALA A 123 -7.78 -4.09 -1.89
N LEU A 124 -6.93 -4.95 -2.45
CA LEU A 124 -6.26 -6.01 -1.69
C LEU A 124 -5.43 -5.43 -0.54
N HIS A 125 -4.58 -4.44 -0.83
CA HIS A 125 -3.77 -3.80 0.21
C HIS A 125 -4.63 -3.07 1.24
N ALA A 126 -5.69 -2.38 0.81
CA ALA A 126 -6.63 -1.71 1.72
C ALA A 126 -7.24 -2.71 2.73
N LEU A 127 -7.70 -3.87 2.24
CA LEU A 127 -8.24 -4.93 3.10
C LEU A 127 -7.17 -5.49 4.05
N MET A 128 -5.95 -5.75 3.57
CA MET A 128 -4.87 -6.27 4.40
C MET A 128 -4.46 -5.27 5.50
N PHE A 129 -4.38 -3.98 5.18
CA PHE A 129 -4.06 -2.94 6.16
C PHE A 129 -5.23 -2.64 7.11
N SER A 130 -6.48 -2.75 6.66
CA SER A 130 -7.66 -2.69 7.55
C SER A 130 -7.70 -3.87 8.51
N TYR A 131 -7.38 -5.08 8.04
CA TYR A 131 -7.22 -6.24 8.92
C TYR A 131 -6.12 -6.00 9.95
N LEU A 132 -4.97 -5.48 9.51
CA LEU A 132 -3.87 -5.16 10.40
C LEU A 132 -4.28 -4.12 11.45
N MET A 133 -5.00 -3.08 11.05
CA MET A 133 -5.43 -1.97 11.90
C MET A 133 -6.44 -2.37 12.99
N PHE A 134 -7.39 -3.25 12.69
CA PHE A 134 -8.53 -3.52 13.57
C PHE A 134 -8.55 -4.92 14.18
N TRP A 135 -7.92 -5.92 13.55
CA TRP A 135 -7.98 -7.32 14.00
C TRP A 135 -6.63 -7.92 14.37
N SER A 136 -5.51 -7.33 13.93
CA SER A 136 -4.20 -7.86 14.32
C SER A 136 -3.88 -7.52 15.77
N SER A 137 -3.97 -8.53 16.63
CA SER A 137 -3.48 -8.49 18.02
C SER A 137 -1.95 -8.39 18.14
N GLY A 138 -1.24 -8.05 17.06
CA GLY A 138 0.18 -7.68 17.06
C GLY A 138 0.43 -6.17 17.04
N LEU A 139 -0.63 -5.35 17.04
CA LEU A 139 -0.54 -3.90 17.23
C LEU A 139 -0.64 -3.47 18.71
N ASP A 140 -0.82 -4.43 19.61
CA ASP A 140 -0.89 -4.28 21.07
C ASP A 140 0.38 -4.85 21.71
#